data_AF-A0A353BDQ3-F1
#
_entry.id   AF-A0A353BDQ3-F1
#
_cell.length_a   1.000
_cell.length_b   1.000
_cell.length_c   1.000
_cell.angle_alpha   90.00
_cell.angle_beta   90.00
_cell.angle_gamma   90.00
#
_symmetry.space_group_name_H-M   'P 1'
#
loop_
_entity.id
_entity.type
_entity.pdbx_description
1 polymer ?
#
loop_
_entity_poly.entity_id
_entity_poly.type
_entity_poly.pdbx_seq_one_letter_code
_entity_poly.pdbx_strand_id
1 'polypeptide(L)'
;MPHSFQNRIRRVAILVTIIALWGGAFRASLAIAELDLGYAAGLCGAWGCLPQTAPLLSVHAMWLTLILGGAWLARLAVPLLRSPAPWLGMTCAAMLATLVLLGFDTYTYLEKGGTAADVGRRALFCLCTWTDLPLVQIIATCSVNWWAAVALASR
;
A
#
# COMPACT_ATOMS: atom_id res chain seq x y z
N MET A 1 28.12 13.92 -32.66
CA MET A 1 27.07 12.86 -32.66
C MET A 1 27.26 11.70 -31.64
N PRO A 2 28.42 11.41 -31.01
CA PRO A 2 28.53 10.26 -30.09
C PRO A 2 27.81 10.46 -28.73
N HIS A 3 27.62 11.70 -28.27
CA HIS A 3 26.95 11.99 -27.00
C HIS A 3 25.46 11.62 -26.98
N SER A 4 24.75 11.62 -28.13
CA SER A 4 23.34 11.25 -28.16
C SER A 4 23.12 9.75 -28.02
N PHE A 5 24.05 8.94 -28.53
CA PHE A 5 23.99 7.48 -28.47
C PHE A 5 24.29 6.95 -27.05
N GLN A 6 25.35 7.45 -26.42
CA GLN A 6 25.70 7.10 -25.03
C GLN A 6 24.57 7.44 -24.05
N ASN A 7 23.92 8.60 -24.22
CA ASN A 7 22.78 9.01 -23.40
C ASN A 7 21.56 8.09 -23.59
N ARG A 8 21.31 7.58 -24.81
CA ARG A 8 20.23 6.61 -25.05
C ARG A 8 20.51 5.27 -24.39
N ILE A 9 21.73 4.73 -24.54
CA ILE A 9 22.12 3.47 -23.90
C ILE A 9 21.97 3.57 -22.38
N ARG A 10 22.46 4.65 -21.76
CA ARG A 10 22.34 4.86 -20.32
C ARG A 10 20.89 4.86 -19.85
N ARG A 11 19.99 5.56 -20.58
CA ARG A 11 18.55 5.59 -20.24
C ARG A 11 17.92 4.20 -20.35
N VAL A 12 18.22 3.46 -21.42
CA VAL A 12 17.72 2.10 -21.61
C VAL A 12 18.21 1.19 -20.49
N ALA A 13 19.50 1.23 -20.15
CA ALA A 13 20.06 0.45 -19.05
C ALA A 13 19.39 0.75 -17.71
N ILE A 14 19.17 2.04 -17.39
CA ILE A 14 18.45 2.44 -16.17
C ILE A 14 17.03 1.89 -16.16
N LEU A 15 16.28 2.02 -17.26
CA LEU A 15 14.91 1.53 -17.35
C LEU A 15 14.83 0.00 -17.20
N VAL A 16 15.72 -0.73 -17.87
CA VAL A 16 15.80 -2.20 -17.75
C VAL A 16 16.08 -2.61 -16.31
N THR A 17 17.02 -1.95 -15.63
CA THR A 17 17.31 -2.22 -14.22
C THR A 17 16.11 -1.93 -13.33
N ILE A 18 15.41 -0.80 -13.53
CA ILE A 18 14.20 -0.47 -12.77
C ILE A 18 13.12 -1.53 -12.96
N ILE A 19 12.86 -1.94 -14.20
CA ILE A 19 11.86 -2.98 -14.51
C ILE A 19 12.25 -4.31 -13.87
N ALA A 20 13.53 -4.71 -13.96
CA ALA A 20 14.01 -5.95 -13.35
C ALA A 20 13.87 -5.94 -11.82
N LEU A 21 14.24 -4.82 -11.17
CA LEU A 21 14.07 -4.65 -9.73
C LEU A 21 12.60 -4.69 -9.32
N TRP A 22 11.71 -4.07 -10.09
CA TRP A 22 10.29 -4.05 -9.81
C TRP A 22 9.64 -5.43 -10.02
N GLY A 23 10.01 -6.14 -11.09
CA GLY A 23 9.61 -7.53 -11.31
C GLY A 23 10.12 -8.47 -10.22
N GLY A 24 11.36 -8.25 -9.75
CA GLY A 24 11.93 -8.95 -8.60
C GLY A 24 11.15 -8.68 -7.31
N ALA A 25 10.82 -7.42 -7.02
CA ALA A 25 10.01 -7.04 -5.86
C ALA A 25 8.60 -7.65 -5.91
N PHE A 26 7.97 -7.65 -7.10
CA PHE A 26 6.66 -8.28 -7.30
C PHE A 26 6.73 -9.79 -7.07
N ARG A 27 7.71 -10.48 -7.67
CA ARG A 27 7.89 -11.92 -7.44
C ARG A 27 8.20 -12.22 -5.98
N ALA A 28 9.03 -11.42 -5.33
CA ALA A 28 9.32 -11.54 -3.91
C ALA A 28 8.06 -11.38 -3.06
N SER A 29 7.21 -10.39 -3.38
CA SER A 29 5.93 -10.21 -2.66
C SER A 29 5.04 -11.45 -2.73
N LEU A 30 4.98 -12.12 -3.89
CA LEU A 30 4.22 -13.36 -4.05
C LEU A 30 4.86 -14.53 -3.30
N ALA A 31 6.19 -14.61 -3.29
CA ALA A 31 6.92 -15.66 -2.58
C ALA A 31 6.76 -15.57 -1.05
N ILE A 32 6.36 -14.42 -0.50
CA ILE A 32 6.04 -14.29 0.93
C ILE A 32 4.91 -15.24 1.34
N ALA A 33 3.95 -15.53 0.44
CA ALA A 33 2.87 -16.47 0.73
C ALA A 33 3.36 -17.90 0.96
N GLU A 34 4.54 -18.24 0.45
CA GLU A 34 5.17 -19.56 0.59
C GLU A 34 6.04 -19.66 1.85
N LEU A 35 6.28 -18.55 2.55
CA LEU A 35 7.06 -18.55 3.79
C LEU A 35 6.25 -19.18 4.93
N ASP A 36 6.84 -20.18 5.57
CA ASP A 36 6.34 -20.67 6.85
C ASP A 36 6.76 -19.69 7.95
N LEU A 37 5.94 -18.66 8.16
CA LEU A 37 6.12 -17.69 9.25
C LEU A 37 5.66 -18.25 10.61
N GLY A 38 5.39 -19.56 10.69
CA GLY A 38 4.75 -20.22 11.82
C GLY A 38 3.26 -19.87 11.87
N TYR A 39 2.45 -20.86 12.20
CA TYR A 39 1.03 -20.61 12.51
C TYR A 39 0.96 -19.84 13.82
N ALA A 40 0.73 -18.53 13.75
CA ALA A 40 0.29 -17.77 14.92
C ALA A 40 -1.15 -18.19 15.25
N ALA A 41 -1.32 -19.38 15.83
CA ALA A 41 -2.55 -19.79 16.50
C ALA A 41 -2.76 -18.82 17.67
N GLY A 42 -3.34 -17.64 17.43
CA GLY A 42 -3.33 -16.63 18.49
C GLY A 42 -4.02 -15.30 18.26
N LEU A 43 -4.48 -14.96 17.06
CA LEU A 43 -5.24 -13.72 16.85
C LEU A 43 -6.71 -14.01 16.53
N CYS A 44 -7.31 -14.88 17.35
CA CYS A 44 -8.74 -15.12 17.43
C CYS A 44 -9.29 -14.47 18.69
N GLY A 45 -10.42 -13.76 18.57
CA GLY A 45 -11.16 -13.21 19.69
C GLY A 45 -12.61 -12.95 19.33
N ALA A 46 -13.34 -12.27 20.22
CA ALA A 46 -14.73 -11.87 19.96
C ALA A 46 -14.87 -10.97 18.70
N TRP A 47 -13.78 -10.33 18.29
CA TRP A 47 -13.67 -9.49 17.10
C TRP A 47 -13.37 -10.26 15.79
N GLY A 48 -13.12 -11.58 15.85
CA GLY A 48 -12.81 -12.43 14.69
C GLY A 48 -11.47 -13.16 14.78
N CYS A 49 -11.17 -13.98 13.76
CA CYS A 49 -9.91 -14.70 13.61
C CYS A 49 -9.14 -14.16 12.41
N LEU A 50 -7.89 -13.74 12.64
CA LEU A 50 -6.99 -13.28 11.58
C LEU A 50 -6.63 -14.45 10.64
N PRO A 51 -6.61 -14.25 9.31
CA PRO A 51 -6.10 -15.25 8.38
C PRO A 51 -4.61 -15.50 8.61
N GLN A 52 -4.05 -16.49 7.92
CA GLN A 52 -2.61 -16.75 7.97
C GLN A 52 -1.81 -15.48 7.59
N THR A 53 -0.78 -15.17 8.36
CA THR A 53 -0.01 -13.92 8.27
C THR A 53 0.78 -13.82 6.96
N ALA A 54 1.36 -14.93 6.48
CA ALA A 54 2.13 -14.98 5.24
C ALA A 54 1.30 -14.59 4.00
N PRO A 55 0.14 -15.22 3.73
CA PRO A 55 -0.74 -14.80 2.63
C PRO A 55 -1.19 -13.34 2.74
N LEU A 56 -1.53 -12.89 3.96
CA LEU A 56 -1.96 -11.51 4.19
C LEU A 56 -0.84 -10.51 3.87
N LEU A 57 0.36 -10.76 4.40
CA LEU A 57 1.54 -9.93 4.13
C LEU A 57 1.90 -9.93 2.64
N SER A 58 1.81 -11.08 1.98
CA SER A 58 2.01 -11.23 0.53
C SER A 58 1.06 -10.32 -0.25
N VAL A 59 -0.23 -10.33 0.07
CA VAL A 59 -1.22 -9.50 -0.61
C VAL A 59 -0.97 -8.01 -0.34
N HIS A 60 -0.63 -7.62 0.89
CA HIS A 60 -0.27 -6.23 1.19
C HIS A 60 0.98 -5.78 0.42
N ALA A 61 2.03 -6.60 0.40
CA ALA A 61 3.27 -6.33 -0.31
C ALA A 61 3.07 -6.26 -1.83
N MET A 62 2.22 -7.14 -2.38
CA MET A 62 1.84 -7.14 -3.79
C MET A 62 1.16 -5.83 -4.15
N TRP A 63 0.12 -5.42 -3.40
CA TRP A 63 -0.57 -4.16 -3.61
C TRP A 63 0.37 -2.96 -3.50
N LEU A 64 1.22 -2.94 -2.48
CA LEU A 64 2.20 -1.87 -2.29
C LEU A 64 3.12 -1.76 -3.51
N THR A 65 3.61 -2.89 -4.01
CA THR A 65 4.49 -2.94 -5.19
C THR A 65 3.77 -2.39 -6.43
N LEU A 66 2.54 -2.85 -6.68
CA LEU A 66 1.70 -2.39 -7.79
C LEU A 66 1.42 -0.88 -7.73
N ILE A 67 0.99 -0.37 -6.56
CA ILE A 67 0.64 1.04 -6.36
C ILE A 67 1.88 1.92 -6.45
N LEU A 68 3.01 1.52 -5.88
CA LEU A 68 4.28 2.26 -6.01
C LEU A 68 4.74 2.37 -7.46
N GLY A 69 4.70 1.29 -8.22
CA GLY A 69 5.04 1.29 -9.64
C GLY A 69 4.08 2.17 -10.46
N GLY A 70 2.78 2.04 -10.20
CA GLY A 70 1.74 2.87 -10.82
C GLY A 70 1.92 4.36 -10.50
N ALA A 71 2.19 4.70 -9.24
CA ALA A 71 2.44 6.07 -8.81
C ALA A 71 3.68 6.67 -9.47
N TRP A 72 4.77 5.89 -9.61
CA TRP A 72 5.97 6.32 -10.32
C TRP A 72 5.69 6.60 -11.80
N LEU A 73 5.01 5.67 -12.50
CA LEU A 73 4.62 5.86 -13.90
C LEU A 73 3.68 7.07 -14.06
N ALA A 74 2.72 7.24 -13.14
CA ALA A 74 1.79 8.35 -13.16
C ALA A 74 2.50 9.70 -13.00
N ARG A 75 3.56 9.80 -12.20
CA ARG A 75 4.40 11.02 -12.09
C ARG A 75 5.11 11.39 -13.39
N LEU A 76 5.51 10.38 -14.17
CA LEU A 76 6.14 10.59 -15.46
C LEU A 76 5.11 11.09 -16.48
N ALA A 77 3.93 10.46 -16.51
CA ALA A 77 2.88 10.73 -17.49
C ALA A 77 2.04 11.99 -17.19
N VAL A 78 1.80 12.30 -15.91
CA VAL A 78 0.86 13.36 -15.47
C VAL A 78 1.61 14.45 -14.71
N PRO A 79 1.81 15.65 -15.30
CA PRO A 79 2.56 16.74 -14.67
C PRO A 79 1.99 17.20 -13.32
N LEU A 80 0.66 17.19 -13.16
CA LEU A 80 -0.01 17.59 -11.92
C LEU A 80 0.45 16.76 -10.71
N LEU A 81 0.73 15.47 -10.92
CA LEU A 81 1.19 14.54 -9.89
C LEU A 81 2.65 14.75 -9.47
N ARG A 82 3.36 15.73 -10.04
CA ARG A 82 4.68 16.15 -9.55
C ARG A 82 4.59 17.12 -8.38
N SER A 83 3.43 17.78 -8.22
CA SER A 83 3.16 18.64 -7.06
C SER A 83 2.76 17.81 -5.83
N PRO A 84 2.94 18.35 -4.60
CA PRO A 84 2.55 17.64 -3.38
C PRO A 84 1.03 17.54 -3.17
N ALA A 85 0.25 18.50 -3.67
CA ALA A 85 -1.18 18.64 -3.34
C ALA A 85 -2.05 17.41 -3.72
N PRO A 86 -1.92 16.79 -4.91
CA PRO A 86 -2.70 15.60 -5.26
C PRO A 86 -2.43 14.41 -4.34
N TRP A 87 -1.17 14.22 -3.91
CA TRP A 87 -0.79 13.13 -3.01
C TRP A 87 -1.41 13.31 -1.63
N LEU A 88 -1.43 14.55 -1.12
CA LEU A 88 -2.12 14.87 0.12
C LEU A 88 -3.62 14.64 -0.02
N GLY A 89 -4.24 15.11 -1.11
CA GLY A 89 -5.67 14.91 -1.38
C GLY A 89 -6.06 13.44 -1.43
N MET A 90 -5.28 12.59 -2.12
CA MET A 90 -5.49 11.15 -2.17
C MET A 90 -5.31 10.49 -0.80
N THR A 91 -4.35 10.94 0.00
CA THR A 91 -4.14 10.46 1.38
C THR A 91 -5.36 10.78 2.25
N CYS A 92 -5.82 12.04 2.23
CA CYS A 92 -7.00 12.46 2.99
C CYS A 92 -8.26 11.71 2.55
N ALA A 93 -8.47 11.53 1.24
CA ALA A 93 -9.61 10.79 0.71
C ALA A 93 -9.58 9.32 1.14
N ALA A 94 -8.42 8.66 1.09
CA ALA A 94 -8.26 7.28 1.53
C ALA A 94 -8.45 7.14 3.05
N MET A 95 -7.94 8.09 3.85
CA MET A 95 -8.19 8.14 5.29
C MET A 95 -9.68 8.30 5.60
N LEU A 96 -10.38 9.20 4.90
CA LEU A 96 -11.82 9.40 5.09
C LEU A 96 -12.60 8.13 4.71
N ALA A 97 -12.30 7.50 3.58
CA ALA A 97 -12.92 6.25 3.17
C ALA A 97 -12.70 5.15 4.23
N THR A 98 -11.48 5.06 4.76
CA THR A 98 -11.12 4.12 5.84
C THR A 98 -11.97 4.37 7.09
N LEU A 99 -12.12 5.63 7.51
CA LEU A 99 -12.94 6.01 8.67
C LEU A 99 -14.42 5.68 8.47
N VAL A 100 -14.97 5.94 7.28
CA VAL A 100 -16.36 5.62 6.95
C VAL A 100 -16.60 4.11 7.02
N LEU A 101 -15.73 3.31 6.40
CA LEU A 101 -15.83 1.85 6.44
C LEU A 101 -15.67 1.30 7.86
N LEU A 102 -14.73 1.84 8.64
CA LEU A 102 -14.53 1.43 10.04
C LEU A 102 -15.73 1.82 10.90
N GLY A 103 -16.32 2.99 10.67
CA GLY A 103 -17.54 3.42 11.35
C GLY A 103 -18.71 2.48 11.08
N PHE A 104 -18.90 2.10 9.81
CA PHE A 104 -19.94 1.14 9.43
C PHE A 104 -19.71 -0.25 10.03
N ASP A 105 -18.50 -0.81 9.92
CA ASP A 105 -18.17 -2.11 10.51
C ASP A 105 -18.33 -2.10 12.04
N THR A 106 -17.85 -1.04 12.70
CA THR A 106 -17.97 -0.87 14.16
C THR A 106 -19.44 -0.82 14.59
N TYR A 107 -20.26 -0.04 13.87
CA TYR A 107 -21.69 0.05 14.15
C TYR A 107 -22.35 -1.34 14.04
N THR A 108 -22.13 -2.05 12.93
CA THR A 108 -22.67 -3.40 12.72
C THR A 108 -22.15 -4.42 13.74
N TYR A 109 -20.88 -4.32 14.14
CA TYR A 109 -20.28 -5.18 15.16
C TYR A 109 -20.96 -5.00 16.53
N LEU A 110 -21.17 -3.76 16.95
CA LEU A 110 -21.85 -3.45 18.21
C LEU A 110 -23.33 -3.85 18.20
N GLU A 111 -24.02 -3.63 17.08
CA GLU A 111 -25.42 -4.05 16.91
C GLU A 111 -25.60 -5.58 17.06
N LYS A 112 -24.59 -6.35 16.65
CA LYS A 112 -24.57 -7.82 16.77
C LYS A 112 -24.12 -8.33 18.15
N GLY A 113 -24.01 -7.46 19.15
CA GLY A 113 -23.60 -7.83 20.52
C GLY A 113 -22.10 -7.79 20.76
N GLY A 114 -21.33 -7.18 19.85
CA GLY A 114 -19.91 -6.89 20.08
C GLY A 114 -19.68 -5.95 21.26
N THR A 115 -18.52 -6.05 21.91
CA THR A 115 -18.18 -5.21 23.06
C THR A 115 -17.40 -3.96 22.66
N ALA A 116 -17.65 -2.84 23.34
CA ALA A 116 -16.90 -1.59 23.12
C ALA A 116 -15.39 -1.75 23.41
N ALA A 117 -15.03 -2.64 24.33
CA ALA A 117 -13.63 -2.92 24.70
C ALA A 117 -12.83 -3.51 23.54
N ASP A 118 -13.48 -4.20 22.60
CA ASP A 118 -12.84 -4.87 21.47
C ASP A 118 -12.84 -4.04 20.17
N VAL A 119 -13.45 -2.85 20.17
CA VAL A 119 -13.55 -2.00 18.95
C VAL A 119 -12.19 -1.66 18.38
N GLY A 120 -11.19 -1.34 19.22
CA GLY A 120 -9.84 -1.06 18.75
C GLY A 120 -9.18 -2.27 18.06
N ARG A 121 -9.38 -3.47 18.61
CA ARG A 121 -8.87 -4.72 18.04
C ARG A 121 -9.60 -5.08 16.74
N ARG A 122 -10.92 -4.85 16.70
CA ARG A 122 -11.73 -5.01 15.49
C ARG A 122 -11.29 -4.07 14.38
N ALA A 123 -11.03 -2.80 14.70
CA ALA A 123 -10.55 -1.83 13.72
C ALA A 123 -9.18 -2.24 13.15
N LEU A 124 -8.24 -2.65 14.00
CA LEU A 124 -6.94 -3.18 13.54
C LEU A 124 -7.11 -4.43 12.69
N PHE A 125 -7.97 -5.35 13.10
CA PHE A 125 -8.32 -6.54 12.32
C PHE A 125 -8.82 -6.14 10.92
N CYS A 126 -9.81 -5.25 10.83
CA CYS A 126 -10.35 -4.78 9.56
C CYS A 126 -9.28 -4.16 8.66
N LEU A 127 -8.44 -3.27 9.20
CA LEU A 127 -7.34 -2.65 8.47
C LEU A 127 -6.34 -3.68 7.92
N CYS A 128 -6.07 -4.74 8.69
CA CYS A 128 -5.21 -5.83 8.26
C CYS A 128 -5.89 -6.77 7.26
N THR A 129 -7.21 -6.94 7.29
CA THR A 129 -7.90 -7.92 6.44
C THR A 129 -8.56 -7.32 5.20
N TRP A 130 -8.66 -6.00 5.08
CA TRP A 130 -9.18 -5.34 3.88
C TRP A 130 -8.15 -5.38 2.75
N THR A 131 -8.18 -6.49 2.02
CA THR A 131 -7.31 -6.72 0.87
C THR A 131 -7.92 -6.29 -0.46
N ASP A 132 -9.24 -6.21 -0.55
CA ASP A 132 -9.94 -5.85 -1.80
C ASP A 132 -9.86 -4.35 -2.10
N LEU A 133 -9.82 -3.54 -1.05
CA LEU A 133 -9.62 -2.10 -1.11
C LEU A 133 -8.28 -1.79 -0.43
N PRO A 134 -7.17 -1.60 -1.18
CA PRO A 134 -5.84 -1.45 -0.61
C PRO A 134 -5.63 -0.05 0.02
N LEU A 135 -6.56 0.40 0.85
CA LEU A 135 -6.60 1.74 1.45
C LEU A 135 -5.36 2.01 2.29
N VAL A 136 -4.90 1.03 3.07
CA VAL A 136 -3.67 1.17 3.88
C VAL A 136 -2.45 1.42 2.98
N GLN A 137 -2.36 0.70 1.86
CA GLN A 137 -1.27 0.82 0.89
C GLN A 137 -1.37 2.13 0.10
N ILE A 138 -2.59 2.59 -0.21
CA ILE A 138 -2.83 3.90 -0.81
C ILE A 138 -2.39 5.00 0.15
N ILE A 139 -2.82 4.97 1.41
CA ILE A 139 -2.42 5.95 2.44
C ILE A 139 -0.89 5.97 2.56
N ALA A 140 -0.25 4.81 2.73
CA ALA A 140 1.20 4.71 2.85
C ALA A 140 1.91 5.28 1.60
N THR A 141 1.51 4.84 0.41
CA THR A 141 2.16 5.25 -0.83
C THR A 141 1.96 6.74 -1.11
N CYS A 142 0.74 7.25 -0.97
CA CYS A 142 0.45 8.67 -1.19
C CYS A 142 1.14 9.56 -0.15
N SER A 143 1.23 9.14 1.11
CA SER A 143 1.94 9.88 2.16
C SER A 143 3.44 10.00 1.87
N VAL A 144 4.08 8.89 1.47
CA VAL A 144 5.51 8.88 1.07
C VAL A 144 5.72 9.78 -0.15
N ASN A 145 4.83 9.70 -1.14
CA ASN A 145 4.92 10.52 -2.33
C ASN A 145 4.70 12.01 -2.05
N TRP A 146 3.76 12.36 -1.17
CA TRP A 146 3.56 13.73 -0.69
C TRP A 146 4.83 14.27 -0.04
N TRP A 147 5.40 13.53 0.93
CA TRP A 147 6.61 13.93 1.62
C TRP A 147 7.80 14.12 0.67
N ALA A 148 7.98 13.19 -0.27
CA ALA A 148 9.01 13.29 -1.30
C ALA A 148 8.83 14.53 -2.21
N ALA A 149 7.59 14.86 -2.57
CA ALA A 149 7.31 16.05 -3.39
C ALA A 149 7.58 17.35 -2.63
N VAL A 150 7.24 17.40 -1.33
CA VAL A 150 7.56 18.55 -0.45
C VAL A 150 9.08 18.73 -0.35
N ALA A 151 9.82 17.66 -0.08
CA ALA A 151 11.28 17.71 0.07
C ALA A 151 12.02 18.12 -1.22
N LEU A 152 11.44 17.84 -2.39
CA LEU A 152 11.97 18.27 -3.68
C LEU A 152 11.63 19.73 -4.00
N ALA A 153 10.48 20.22 -3.56
CA ALA A 153 10.05 21.62 -3.78
C ALA A 153 10.80 22.63 -2.89
N SER A 154 11.43 22.17 -1.81
CA SER A 154 12.22 23.01 -0.89
C SER A 154 13.69 23.16 -1.31
N ARG A 155 14.08 22.67 -2.49
CA ARG A 155 15.44 22.78 -3.05
C ARG A 155 15.44 23.69 -4.26
#